data_AF-A0A093IWA1-F1
#
_entry.id   AF-A0A093IWA1-F1
#
_cell.length_a   1.000
_cell.length_b   1.000
_cell.length_c   1.000
_cell.angle_alpha   90.00
_cell.angle_beta   90.00
_cell.angle_gamma   90.00
#
_symmetry.space_group_name_H-M   'P 1'
#
loop_
_entity.id
_entity.type
_entity.pdbx_description
1 polymer ?
#
loop_
_entity_poly.entity_id
_entity_poly.type
_entity_poly.pdbx_seq_one_letter_code
_entity_poly.pdbx_strand_id
1 'polypeptide(L)'
;AENMYFFSDLALTLNEPEERVAPTDSRLRPDQRLMERPCVDSGGWGKCRTHREKQPLPPVSPRTGKDYEGYIPLWFERKVDAVTGELICVYKGGYWEAKDKQDWSTCPDIF
;
A
#
# COMPACT_ATOMS: atom_id res chain seq x y z
N ALA A 1 25.24 0.47 -2.85
CA ALA A 1 24.42 0.71 -1.65
C ALA A 1 24.02 2.18 -1.50
N GLU A 2 24.96 3.14 -1.62
CA GLU A 2 24.69 4.58 -1.44
C GLU A 2 23.68 5.17 -2.45
N ASN A 3 23.61 4.64 -3.67
CA ASN A 3 22.69 5.11 -4.71
C ASN A 3 21.25 4.57 -4.63
N MET A 4 20.92 3.67 -3.70
CA MET A 4 19.58 3.04 -3.60
C MET A 4 19.10 2.99 -2.15
N TYR A 5 19.06 4.16 -1.49
CA TYR A 5 18.51 4.35 -0.13
C TYR A 5 19.07 3.41 0.95
N PHE A 6 20.27 2.84 0.73
CA PHE A 6 20.87 1.83 1.62
C PHE A 6 19.96 0.62 1.87
N PHE A 7 19.12 0.27 0.90
CA PHE A 7 18.26 -0.91 0.99
C PHE A 7 19.07 -2.20 0.96
N SER A 8 18.60 -3.17 1.77
CA SER A 8 19.06 -4.55 1.67
C SER A 8 18.56 -5.19 0.37
N ASP A 9 19.20 -6.28 -0.05
CA ASP A 9 18.79 -7.00 -1.27
C ASP A 9 17.32 -7.44 -1.20
N LEU A 10 16.86 -7.88 -0.02
CA LEU A 10 15.44 -8.20 0.18
C LEU A 10 14.55 -6.97 -0.03
N ALA A 11 14.89 -5.82 0.55
CA ALA A 11 14.09 -4.60 0.45
C ALA A 11 13.97 -4.11 -1.00
N LEU A 12 15.00 -4.34 -1.84
CA LEU A 12 14.94 -4.03 -3.26
C LEU A 12 13.89 -4.87 -4.01
N THR A 13 13.64 -6.11 -3.59
CA THR A 13 12.65 -6.99 -4.24
C THR A 13 11.20 -6.71 -3.83
N LEU A 14 10.97 -6.05 -2.69
CA LEU A 14 9.62 -5.92 -2.11
C LEU A 14 8.65 -5.12 -3.00
N ASN A 15 9.15 -4.13 -3.73
CA ASN A 15 8.32 -3.30 -4.61
C ASN A 15 8.48 -3.65 -6.10
N GLU A 16 9.11 -4.76 -6.48
CA GLU A 16 9.12 -5.18 -7.88
C GLU A 16 7.68 -5.41 -8.39
N PRO A 17 7.34 -5.01 -9.64
CA PRO A 17 6.01 -5.21 -10.19
C PRO A 17 5.59 -6.68 -10.17
N GLU A 18 4.39 -6.94 -9.67
CA GLU A 18 3.78 -8.27 -9.63
C GLU A 18 2.41 -8.18 -10.32
N GLU A 19 2.13 -9.12 -11.21
CA GLU A 19 0.81 -9.21 -11.82
C GLU A 19 -0.21 -9.73 -10.81
N ARG A 20 -1.50 -9.59 -11.14
CA ARG A 20 -2.58 -10.28 -10.41
C ARG A 20 -2.70 -9.89 -8.93
N VAL A 21 -2.21 -8.71 -8.54
CA VAL A 21 -2.35 -8.14 -7.18
C VAL A 21 -3.61 -7.30 -7.05
N ALA A 22 -4.04 -7.06 -5.81
CA ALA A 22 -5.18 -6.20 -5.52
C ALA A 22 -4.92 -4.75 -5.99
N PRO A 23 -5.95 -3.99 -6.39
CA PRO A 23 -5.80 -2.58 -6.78
C PRO A 23 -5.28 -1.71 -5.63
N THR A 24 -5.38 -2.17 -4.38
CA THR A 24 -4.87 -1.49 -3.18
C THR A 24 -3.41 -1.86 -2.84
N ASP A 25 -2.74 -2.70 -3.65
CA ASP A 25 -1.36 -3.13 -3.39
C ASP A 25 -0.37 -1.97 -3.50
N SER A 26 0.60 -1.90 -2.58
CA SER A 26 1.56 -0.79 -2.53
C SER A 26 2.41 -0.68 -3.80
N ARG A 27 2.58 -1.76 -4.57
CA ARG A 27 3.26 -1.76 -5.87
C ARG A 27 2.55 -0.92 -6.92
N LEU A 28 1.27 -0.60 -6.72
CA LEU A 28 0.49 0.22 -7.65
C LEU A 28 0.45 1.70 -7.24
N ARG A 29 1.05 2.04 -6.11
CA ARG A 29 1.03 3.40 -5.57
C ARG A 29 1.85 4.36 -6.47
N PRO A 30 1.21 5.34 -7.13
CA PRO A 30 1.83 6.08 -8.23
C PRO A 30 2.95 7.05 -7.81
N ASP A 31 2.83 7.68 -6.64
CA ASP A 31 3.86 8.56 -6.09
C ASP A 31 5.13 7.78 -5.70
N GLN A 32 4.99 6.59 -5.10
CA GLN A 32 6.12 5.72 -4.78
C GLN A 32 6.83 5.23 -6.05
N ARG A 33 6.08 4.89 -7.10
CA ARG A 33 6.65 4.54 -8.41
C ARG A 33 7.41 5.68 -9.06
N LEU A 34 6.90 6.90 -8.96
CA LEU A 34 7.56 8.09 -9.48
C LEU A 34 8.90 8.37 -8.76
N MET A 35 8.98 8.04 -7.48
CA MET A 35 10.22 8.16 -6.70
C MET A 35 11.25 7.08 -7.05
N GLU A 36 10.82 5.83 -7.27
CA GLU A 36 11.70 4.72 -7.66
C GLU A 36 12.25 4.85 -9.08
N ARG A 37 11.41 5.35 -9.99
CA ARG A 37 11.76 5.61 -11.38
C ARG A 37 11.48 7.08 -11.68
N PRO A 38 12.37 8.00 -11.23
CA PRO A 38 12.21 9.40 -11.58
C PRO A 38 12.14 9.49 -13.10
N CYS A 39 11.11 10.16 -13.61
CA CYS A 39 10.79 10.26 -15.05
C CYS A 39 11.84 11.12 -15.77
N VAL A 40 13.07 10.64 -15.79
CA VAL A 40 14.21 11.23 -16.50
C VAL A 40 14.22 10.72 -17.95
N ASP A 41 13.80 9.47 -18.17
CA ASP A 41 13.75 8.84 -19.50
C ASP A 41 12.61 9.34 -20.41
N SER A 42 11.60 10.04 -19.89
CA SER A 42 10.43 10.49 -20.69
C SER A 42 10.44 11.99 -21.05
N GLY A 43 11.57 12.69 -20.89
CA GLY A 43 11.76 14.06 -21.40
C GLY A 43 10.88 15.14 -20.76
N GLY A 44 10.23 14.87 -19.63
CA GLY A 44 9.18 15.73 -19.08
C GLY A 44 9.29 15.92 -17.58
N TRP A 45 10.31 16.65 -17.10
CA TRP A 45 10.43 17.10 -15.70
C TRP A 45 9.14 17.81 -15.22
N GLY A 46 8.45 18.50 -16.13
CA GLY A 46 7.15 19.14 -15.87
C GLY A 46 5.99 18.18 -15.60
N LYS A 47 5.94 16.99 -16.24
CA LYS A 47 4.83 16.01 -16.06
C LYS A 47 4.85 15.36 -14.68
N CYS A 48 6.05 15.13 -14.13
CA CYS A 48 6.24 14.58 -12.78
C CYS A 48 5.60 15.47 -11.71
N ARG A 49 5.87 16.77 -11.81
CA ARG A 49 5.43 17.75 -10.82
C ARG A 49 3.91 17.90 -10.81
N THR A 50 3.29 17.92 -12.00
CA THR A 50 1.84 18.01 -12.14
C THR A 50 1.12 16.77 -11.60
N HIS A 51 1.68 15.58 -11.71
CA HIS A 51 1.06 14.37 -11.16
C HIS A 51 1.18 14.31 -9.64
N ARG A 52 2.35 14.69 -9.09
CA ARG A 52 2.58 14.81 -7.64
C ARG A 52 1.67 15.85 -6.98
N GLU A 53 1.41 16.97 -7.65
CA GLU A 53 0.52 18.04 -7.15
C GLU A 53 -0.98 17.69 -7.28
N LYS A 54 -1.36 16.79 -8.19
CA LYS A 54 -2.76 16.37 -8.41
C LYS A 54 -3.20 15.17 -7.57
N GLN A 55 -2.27 14.47 -6.95
CA GLN A 55 -2.57 13.38 -6.03
C GLN A 55 -3.03 13.98 -4.69
N PRO A 56 -4.30 13.79 -4.28
CA PRO A 56 -4.68 14.12 -2.91
C PRO A 56 -3.84 13.24 -1.99
N LEU A 57 -3.10 13.84 -1.07
CA LEU A 57 -2.51 13.09 0.04
C LEU A 57 -3.67 12.34 0.70
N PRO A 58 -3.68 10.99 0.75
CA PRO A 58 -4.63 10.31 1.61
C PRO A 58 -4.39 10.89 3.01
N PRO A 59 -5.45 11.21 3.79
CA PRO A 59 -5.26 11.82 5.09
C PRO A 59 -4.28 10.97 5.89
N VAL A 60 -3.08 11.51 6.10
CA VAL A 60 -2.07 10.90 6.95
C VAL A 60 -2.58 11.14 8.36
N SER A 61 -3.48 10.26 8.80
CA SER A 61 -3.96 10.31 10.18
C SER A 61 -2.90 9.65 11.06
N PRO A 62 -2.57 10.23 12.22
CA PRO A 62 -1.44 9.80 13.03
C PRO A 62 -1.60 8.33 13.43
N ARG A 63 -0.46 7.66 13.66
CA ARG A 63 -0.32 6.36 14.35
C ARG A 63 -0.76 6.45 15.83
N THR A 64 -1.90 7.06 16.11
CA THR A 64 -2.50 7.10 17.43
C THR A 64 -3.43 5.90 17.54
N GLY A 65 -3.15 5.00 18.48
CA GLY A 65 -3.98 3.86 18.85
C GLY A 65 -5.32 4.26 19.48
N LYS A 66 -6.07 5.15 18.82
CA LYS A 66 -7.47 5.41 19.05
C LYS A 66 -8.25 4.57 18.06
N ASP A 67 -9.21 3.82 18.56
CA ASP A 67 -10.07 2.97 17.76
C ASP A 67 -10.69 3.78 16.60
N TYR A 68 -10.34 3.38 15.38
CA TYR A 68 -10.87 3.99 14.16
C TYR A 68 -12.37 3.63 14.08
N GLU A 69 -13.24 4.50 14.56
CA GLU A 69 -14.71 4.28 14.62
C GLU A 69 -15.38 4.14 13.23
N GLY A 70 -14.68 4.44 12.12
CA GLY A 70 -15.29 4.44 10.78
C GLY A 70 -14.75 3.41 9.77
N TYR A 71 -13.51 2.94 9.91
CA TYR A 71 -12.89 2.08 8.88
C TYR A 71 -12.67 0.66 9.38
N ILE A 72 -13.32 -0.29 8.69
CA ILE A 72 -13.20 -1.72 8.93
C ILE A 72 -12.26 -2.30 7.86
N PRO A 73 -11.11 -2.90 8.24
CA PRO A 73 -10.20 -3.49 7.28
C PRO A 73 -10.82 -4.66 6.51
N LEU A 74 -10.51 -4.73 5.21
CA LEU A 74 -11.12 -5.71 4.32
C LEU A 74 -10.67 -7.15 4.52
N TRP A 75 -9.42 -7.38 4.94
CA TRP A 75 -8.81 -8.71 5.01
C TRP A 75 -8.49 -9.16 6.44
N PHE A 76 -8.73 -8.29 7.41
CA PHE A 76 -8.41 -8.51 8.81
C PHE A 76 -9.61 -8.13 9.68
N GLU A 77 -9.64 -8.68 10.88
CA GLU A 77 -10.58 -8.32 11.93
C GLU A 77 -9.81 -7.93 13.20
N ARG A 78 -10.36 -7.00 13.98
CA ARG A 78 -9.79 -6.62 15.27
C ARG A 78 -10.33 -7.55 16.36
N LYS A 79 -9.42 -8.14 17.14
CA LYS A 79 -9.74 -9.02 18.28
C LYS A 79 -8.89 -8.62 19.48
N VAL A 80 -9.36 -8.91 20.68
CA VAL A 80 -8.56 -8.76 21.90
C VAL A 80 -7.90 -10.10 22.19
N ASP A 81 -6.58 -10.10 22.33
CA ASP A 81 -5.82 -11.28 22.71
C ASP A 81 -6.20 -11.73 24.13
N ALA A 82 -6.55 -13.00 24.29
CA ALA A 82 -7.02 -13.53 25.57
C ALA A 82 -5.92 -13.66 26.64
N VAL A 83 -4.65 -13.65 26.23
CA VAL A 83 -3.48 -13.81 27.10
C VAL A 83 -2.88 -12.45 27.44
N THR A 84 -2.69 -11.57 26.46
CA THR A 84 -2.04 -10.27 26.66
C THR A 84 -3.03 -9.13 26.92
N GLY A 85 -4.30 -9.30 26.54
CA GLY A 85 -5.32 -8.24 26.63
C GLY A 85 -5.15 -7.13 25.58
N GLU A 86 -4.24 -7.30 24.61
CA GLU A 86 -3.96 -6.30 23.58
C GLU A 86 -4.90 -6.44 22.37
N LEU A 87 -5.15 -5.33 21.69
CA LEU A 87 -5.88 -5.31 20.44
C LEU A 87 -4.99 -5.84 19.30
N ILE A 88 -5.31 -7.03 18.79
CA ILE A 88 -4.64 -7.68 17.68
C ILE A 88 -5.48 -7.60 16.39
N CYS A 89 -4.80 -7.61 15.24
CA CYS A 89 -5.43 -7.72 13.93
C CYS A 89 -5.23 -9.14 13.41
N VAL A 90 -6.32 -9.91 13.31
CA VAL A 90 -6.31 -11.31 12.89
C VAL A 90 -6.73 -11.40 11.43
N TYR A 91 -5.99 -12.18 10.65
CA TYR A 91 -6.36 -12.44 9.26
C TYR A 91 -7.69 -13.21 9.22
N LYS A 92 -8.69 -12.66 8.54
CA LYS A 92 -10.05 -13.25 8.50
C LYS A 92 -10.28 -14.17 7.29
N GLY A 93 -9.32 -14.24 6.36
CA GLY A 93 -9.49 -14.93 5.08
C GLY A 93 -9.99 -14.02 3.95
N GLY A 94 -10.10 -14.59 2.74
CA GLY A 94 -10.70 -13.96 1.57
C GLY A 94 -9.70 -13.34 0.59
N TYR A 95 -8.55 -12.86 1.07
CA TYR A 95 -7.56 -12.21 0.19
C TYR A 95 -6.99 -13.18 -0.84
N TRP A 96 -6.59 -14.38 -0.41
CA TRP A 96 -5.94 -15.34 -1.30
C TRP A 96 -6.96 -15.96 -2.26
N GLU A 97 -8.20 -16.15 -1.82
CA GLU A 97 -9.31 -16.62 -2.66
C GLU A 97 -9.69 -15.56 -3.71
N ALA A 98 -9.72 -14.28 -3.33
CA ALA A 98 -9.89 -13.16 -4.26
C ALA A 98 -8.72 -13.09 -5.25
N LYS A 99 -7.48 -13.27 -4.79
CA LYS A 99 -6.28 -13.33 -5.64
C LYS A 99 -6.34 -14.49 -6.62
N ASP A 100 -6.73 -15.68 -6.19
CA ASP A 100 -6.82 -16.84 -7.08
C ASP A 100 -7.86 -16.61 -8.17
N LYS A 101 -9.05 -16.10 -7.80
CA LYS A 101 -10.14 -15.80 -8.73
C LYS A 101 -9.96 -14.51 -9.54
N GLN A 102 -8.98 -13.67 -9.18
CA GLN A 102 -8.83 -12.31 -9.73
C GLN A 102 -10.08 -11.44 -9.54
N ASP A 103 -10.79 -11.64 -8.42
CA ASP A 103 -11.99 -10.87 -8.09
C ASP A 103 -11.66 -9.82 -7.02
N TRP A 104 -11.50 -8.58 -7.47
CA TRP A 104 -11.21 -7.42 -6.61
C TRP A 104 -12.42 -6.51 -6.42
N SER A 105 -13.63 -6.99 -6.71
CA SER A 105 -14.87 -6.21 -6.62
C SER A 105 -15.11 -5.57 -5.25
N THR A 106 -14.61 -6.20 -4.19
CA THR A 106 -14.70 -5.68 -2.83
C THR A 106 -13.67 -4.59 -2.53
N CYS A 107 -12.58 -4.51 -3.29
CA CYS A 107 -11.50 -3.57 -3.03
C CYS A 107 -11.89 -2.14 -3.44
N PRO A 108 -11.75 -1.14 -2.54
CA PRO A 108 -11.91 0.24 -2.91
C PRO A 108 -10.74 0.72 -3.78
N ASP A 109 -11.02 1.73 -4.61
CA ASP A 109 -9.97 2.49 -5.30
C ASP A 109 -9.42 3.57 -4.35
N ILE A 110 -8.10 3.57 -4.13
CA ILE A 110 -7.44 4.37 -3.08
C ILE A 110 -6.19 5.13 -3.59
N PHE A 111 -5.92 5.11 -4.89
CA PHE A 111 -4.73 5.74 -5.49
C PHE A 111 -5.06 6.88 -6.47
#